data_AF-A0A924GL76-F1
#
_entry.id   AF-A0A924GL76-F1
#
_cell.length_a   1.000
_cell.length_b   1.000
_cell.length_c   1.000
_cell.angle_alpha   90.00
_cell.angle_beta   90.00
_cell.angle_gamma   90.00
#
_symmetry.space_group_name_H-M   'P 1'
#
loop_
_entity.id
_entity.type
_entity.pdbx_description
1 polymer ?
#
loop_
_entity_poly.entity_id
_entity_poly.type
_entity_poly.pdbx_seq_one_letter_code
_entity_poly.pdbx_strand_id
1 'polypeptide(L)'
;MALEALLAYAHILAILTMVVFLASEAALCRAEWMNAAVVQRLRRLDLIYGAAAVAVFLTGLLRVFLGAKGGEWYGVQPLLYVKLALFVSIGLLSIKPTLMFARWQRELAASGD
;
A
#
# COMPACT_ATOMS: atom_id res chain seq x y z
N MET A 1 -11.43 -25.07 -3.52
CA MET A 1 -9.99 -25.40 -3.65
C MET A 1 -9.24 -24.42 -4.56
N ALA A 2 -9.55 -24.30 -5.86
CA ALA A 2 -8.83 -23.40 -6.77
C ALA A 2 -9.07 -21.90 -6.49
N LEU A 3 -10.33 -21.48 -6.25
CA LEU A 3 -10.66 -20.08 -5.94
C LEU A 3 -9.96 -19.58 -4.68
N GLU A 4 -9.98 -20.37 -3.61
CA GLU A 4 -9.27 -20.08 -2.35
C GLU A 4 -7.78 -19.81 -2.56
N ALA A 5 -7.12 -20.69 -3.34
CA ALA A 5 -5.72 -20.54 -3.66
C ALA A 5 -5.47 -19.26 -4.47
N LEU A 6 -6.31 -18.98 -5.47
CA LEU A 6 -6.19 -17.78 -6.30
C LEU A 6 -6.36 -16.50 -5.46
N LEU A 7 -7.38 -16.43 -4.62
CA LEU A 7 -7.61 -15.30 -3.71
C LEU A 7 -6.44 -15.14 -2.72
N ALA A 8 -5.87 -16.25 -2.25
CA ALA A 8 -4.72 -16.22 -1.37
C ALA A 8 -3.47 -15.67 -2.08
N TYR A 9 -3.15 -16.18 -3.27
CA TYR A 9 -2.02 -15.69 -4.06
C TYR A 9 -2.19 -14.22 -4.45
N ALA A 10 -3.38 -13.81 -4.88
CA ALA A 10 -3.68 -12.41 -5.21
C ALA A 10 -3.45 -11.50 -4.00
N HIS A 11 -3.94 -11.89 -2.81
CA HIS A 11 -3.77 -11.11 -1.59
C HIS A 11 -2.30 -11.04 -1.14
N ILE A 12 -1.58 -12.16 -1.19
CA ILE A 12 -0.15 -12.20 -0.83
C ILE A 12 0.66 -11.35 -1.80
N LEU A 13 0.40 -11.45 -3.10
CA LEU A 13 1.05 -10.62 -4.11
C LEU A 13 0.82 -9.14 -3.83
N ALA A 14 -0.43 -8.74 -3.56
CA ALA A 14 -0.75 -7.35 -3.22
C ALA A 14 0.00 -6.86 -1.97
N ILE A 15 0.10 -7.69 -0.93
CA ILE A 15 0.86 -7.36 0.29
C ILE A 15 2.35 -7.19 -0.03
N LEU A 16 2.94 -8.12 -0.77
CA LEU A 16 4.36 -8.07 -1.13
C LEU A 16 4.66 -6.84 -1.98
N THR A 17 3.82 -6.53 -2.97
CA THR A 17 3.93 -5.30 -3.75
C THR A 17 3.86 -4.07 -2.83
N MET A 18 2.86 -3.99 -1.95
CA MET A 18 2.72 -2.86 -1.03
C MET A 18 3.98 -2.67 -0.16
N VAL A 19 4.51 -3.76 0.42
CA VAL A 19 5.70 -3.73 1.28
C VAL A 19 6.95 -3.31 0.49
N VAL A 20 7.16 -3.87 -0.71
CA VAL A 20 8.34 -3.57 -1.54
C VAL A 20 8.36 -2.10 -1.96
N PHE A 21 7.23 -1.54 -2.40
CA PHE A 21 7.18 -0.15 -2.84
C PHE A 21 7.29 0.83 -1.66
N LEU A 22 6.67 0.52 -0.51
CA LEU A 22 6.85 1.32 0.71
C LEU A 22 8.31 1.31 1.19
N ALA A 23 8.96 0.15 1.18
CA ALA A 23 10.38 0.05 1.53
C ALA A 23 11.28 0.81 0.54
N SER A 24 10.92 0.80 -0.75
CA SER A 24 11.63 1.55 -1.79
C SER A 24 11.53 3.06 -1.60
N GLU A 25 10.34 3.57 -1.24
CA GLU A 25 10.16 4.99 -0.87
C GLU A 25 11.01 5.36 0.33
N ALA A 26 10.98 4.56 1.39
CA ALA A 26 11.79 4.78 2.59
C ALA A 26 13.29 4.79 2.28
N ALA A 27 13.76 3.89 1.41
CA ALA A 27 15.16 3.85 0.98
C ALA A 27 15.56 5.07 0.15
N LEU A 28 14.68 5.55 -0.73
CA LEU A 28 14.93 6.72 -1.59
C LEU A 28 14.80 8.06 -0.86
N CYS A 29 14.13 8.10 0.28
CA CYS A 29 14.03 9.30 1.12
C CYS A 29 15.32 9.63 1.90
N ARG A 30 16.44 8.96 1.62
CA ARG A 30 17.75 9.32 2.19
C ARG A 30 18.24 10.64 1.61
N ALA A 31 18.66 11.56 2.47
CA ALA A 31 19.12 12.90 2.07
C ALA A 31 20.26 12.86 1.05
N GLU A 32 21.18 11.91 1.19
CA GLU A 32 22.34 11.71 0.30
C GLU A 32 21.94 11.40 -1.16
N TRP A 33 20.75 10.86 -1.40
CA TRP A 33 20.29 10.43 -2.72
C TRP A 33 19.26 11.37 -3.34
N MET A 34 18.83 12.40 -2.60
CA MET A 34 17.75 13.29 -3.01
C MET A 34 18.16 14.16 -4.21
N ASN A 35 17.44 14.01 -5.32
CA ASN A 35 17.59 14.83 -6.52
C ASN A 35 16.27 14.86 -7.32
N ALA A 36 16.22 15.70 -8.37
CA ALA A 36 15.05 15.86 -9.23
C ALA A 36 14.48 14.52 -9.77
N ALA A 37 15.35 13.61 -10.23
CA ALA A 37 14.92 12.30 -10.74
C ALA A 37 14.34 11.40 -9.65
N VAL A 38 14.86 11.47 -8.42
CA VAL A 38 14.34 10.73 -7.26
C VAL A 38 12.97 11.26 -6.86
N VAL A 39 12.75 12.57 -6.84
CA VAL A 39 11.43 13.16 -6.53
C VAL A 39 10.36 12.67 -7.52
N GLN A 40 10.66 12.65 -8.82
CA GLN A 40 9.74 12.11 -9.83
C GLN A 40 9.50 10.60 -9.71
N ARG A 41 10.48 9.84 -9.22
CA ARG A 41 10.34 8.40 -8.96
C ARG A 41 9.51 8.15 -7.72
N LEU A 42 9.74 8.90 -6.63
CA LEU A 42 8.98 8.77 -5.38
C LEU A 42 7.47 8.87 -5.63
N ARG A 43 7.02 9.83 -6.45
CA ARG A 43 5.61 9.93 -6.80
C ARG A 43 5.06 8.70 -7.52
N ARG A 44 5.85 8.10 -8.43
CA ARG A 44 5.45 6.89 -9.14
C ARG A 44 5.39 5.69 -8.20
N LEU A 45 6.35 5.55 -7.29
CA LEU A 45 6.35 4.49 -6.29
C LEU A 45 5.15 4.64 -5.35
N ASP A 46 4.86 5.86 -4.89
CA ASP A 46 3.73 6.19 -4.02
C ASP A 46 2.37 5.85 -4.66
N LEU A 47 2.23 6.07 -5.98
CA LEU A 47 1.04 5.61 -6.70
C LEU A 47 0.93 4.08 -6.74
N ILE A 48 2.04 3.36 -6.95
CA ILE A 48 2.04 1.89 -6.97
C ILE A 48 1.76 1.33 -5.57
N TYR A 49 2.37 1.91 -4.53
CA TYR A 49 2.08 1.59 -3.14
C TYR A 49 0.59 1.80 -2.82
N GLY A 50 0.03 2.95 -3.18
CA GLY A 50 -1.39 3.25 -2.96
C GLY A 50 -2.32 2.28 -3.69
N ALA A 51 -2.02 1.97 -4.95
CA ALA A 51 -2.77 0.97 -5.72
C ALA A 51 -2.66 -0.43 -5.10
N ALA A 52 -1.47 -0.82 -4.63
CA ALA A 52 -1.25 -2.08 -3.93
C ALA A 52 -2.02 -2.14 -2.61
N ALA A 53 -2.08 -1.05 -1.83
CA ALA A 53 -2.87 -0.98 -0.61
C ALA A 53 -4.37 -1.18 -0.90
N VAL A 54 -4.91 -0.54 -1.95
CA VAL A 54 -6.29 -0.77 -2.41
C VAL A 54 -6.49 -2.24 -2.81
N ALA A 55 -5.56 -2.83 -3.56
CA ALA A 55 -5.61 -4.24 -3.91
C ALA A 55 -5.58 -5.17 -2.68
N VAL A 56 -4.77 -4.87 -1.66
CA VAL A 56 -4.75 -5.60 -0.38
C VAL A 56 -6.14 -5.56 0.27
N PHE A 57 -6.75 -4.37 0.32
CA PHE A 57 -8.08 -4.22 0.92
C PHE A 57 -9.15 -5.01 0.16
N LEU A 58 -9.23 -4.85 -1.16
CA LEU A 58 -10.22 -5.53 -1.99
C LEU A 58 -10.05 -7.05 -1.96
N THR A 59 -8.82 -7.55 -2.14
CA THR A 59 -8.55 -8.99 -2.05
C THR A 59 -8.79 -9.54 -0.64
N GLY A 60 -8.56 -8.74 0.40
CA GLY A 60 -8.89 -9.08 1.78
C GLY A 60 -10.40 -9.26 1.98
N LEU A 61 -11.22 -8.33 1.47
CA LEU A 61 -12.67 -8.46 1.49
C LEU A 61 -13.16 -9.69 0.72
N LEU A 62 -12.61 -9.93 -0.48
CA LEU A 62 -12.93 -11.13 -1.25
C LEU A 62 -12.63 -12.41 -0.45
N ARG A 63 -11.51 -12.44 0.30
CA ARG A 63 -11.19 -13.58 1.17
C ARG A 63 -12.13 -13.71 2.38
N VAL A 64 -12.66 -12.61 2.91
CA VAL A 64 -13.62 -12.65 4.00
C VAL A 64 -14.96 -13.22 3.53
N PHE A 65 -15.46 -12.78 2.36
CA PHE A 65 -16.80 -13.15 1.89
C PHE A 65 -16.84 -14.41 1.01
N LEU A 66 -15.84 -14.61 0.16
CA LEU A 66 -15.77 -15.73 -0.79
C LEU A 66 -14.76 -16.79 -0.39
N GLY A 67 -14.09 -16.62 0.75
CA GLY A 67 -13.10 -17.55 1.26
C GLY A 67 -13.69 -18.73 2.03
N ALA A 68 -12.84 -19.71 2.35
CA ALA A 68 -13.24 -21.03 2.81
C ALA A 68 -14.05 -21.05 4.12
N LYS A 69 -13.91 -20.04 4.97
CA LYS A 69 -14.57 -19.97 6.28
C LYS A 69 -15.87 -19.14 6.30
N GLY A 70 -16.15 -18.38 5.24
CA GLY A 70 -17.30 -17.49 5.16
C GLY A 70 -17.25 -16.26 6.07
N GLY A 71 -18.04 -15.25 5.73
CA GLY A 71 -18.02 -13.93 6.40
C GLY A 71 -18.39 -13.96 7.88
N GLU A 72 -19.31 -14.84 8.28
CA GLU A 72 -19.74 -14.98 9.69
C GLU A 72 -18.59 -15.41 10.61
N TRP A 73 -17.78 -16.36 10.16
CA TRP A 73 -16.62 -16.82 10.94
C TRP A 73 -15.63 -15.68 11.18
N TYR A 74 -15.35 -14.89 10.13
CA TYR A 74 -14.45 -13.75 10.16
C TYR A 74 -15.00 -12.58 10.98
N GLY A 75 -16.31 -12.34 10.96
CA GLY A 75 -16.97 -11.27 11.69
C GLY A 75 -16.86 -11.39 13.21
N VAL A 76 -16.66 -12.60 13.75
CA VAL A 76 -16.43 -12.79 15.19
C VAL A 76 -14.95 -12.88 15.56
N GLN A 77 -14.02 -12.88 14.59
CA GLN A 77 -12.59 -13.01 14.87
C GLN A 77 -11.98 -11.67 15.30
N PRO A 78 -11.45 -11.54 16.54
CA PRO A 78 -10.80 -10.31 16.99
C PRO A 78 -9.56 -9.97 16.16
N LEU A 79 -8.85 -10.99 15.65
CA LEU A 79 -7.65 -10.79 14.82
C LEU A 79 -7.94 -10.08 13.49
N LEU A 80 -9.16 -10.22 12.94
CA LEU A 80 -9.54 -9.47 11.74
C LEU A 80 -9.55 -7.97 12.02
N TYR A 81 -10.18 -7.57 13.12
CA TYR A 81 -10.28 -6.18 13.52
C TYR A 81 -8.91 -5.57 13.84
N VAL A 82 -8.04 -6.31 14.53
CA VAL A 82 -6.65 -5.87 14.77
C VAL A 82 -5.92 -5.65 13.44
N LYS A 83 -6.04 -6.59 12.49
CA LYS A 83 -5.41 -6.47 11.17
C LYS A 83 -5.92 -5.26 10.39
N LEU A 84 -7.23 -5.04 10.40
CA LEU A 84 -7.87 -3.89 9.75
C LEU A 84 -7.45 -2.57 10.42
N ALA A 85 -7.40 -2.51 11.75
CA ALA A 85 -6.96 -1.32 12.48
C ALA A 85 -5.51 -0.97 12.15
N LEU A 86 -4.61 -1.96 12.10
CA LEU A 86 -3.23 -1.76 11.68
C LEU A 86 -3.13 -1.30 10.22
N PHE A 87 -3.88 -1.92 9.31
CA PHE A 87 -3.92 -1.53 7.91
C PHE A 87 -4.39 -0.08 7.72
N VAL A 88 -5.48 0.31 8.38
CA VAL A 88 -5.98 1.70 8.36
C VAL A 88 -4.97 2.66 8.97
N SER A 89 -4.33 2.28 10.08
CA SER A 89 -3.29 3.12 10.72
C SER A 89 -2.11 3.37 9.78
N ILE A 90 -1.64 2.33 9.07
CA ILE A 90 -0.59 2.47 8.04
C ILE A 90 -1.05 3.43 6.94
N GLY A 91 -2.27 3.27 6.43
CA GLY A 91 -2.84 4.15 5.41
C GLY A 91 -2.91 5.61 5.85
N LEU A 92 -3.36 5.87 7.09
CA LEU A 92 -3.40 7.22 7.67
C LEU A 92 -2.00 7.83 7.81
N LEU A 93 -1.03 7.05 8.28
CA LEU A 93 0.37 7.49 8.41
C LEU A 93 1.00 7.82 7.05
N SER A 94 0.58 7.14 5.98
CA SER A 94 1.08 7.34 4.63
C SER A 94 0.56 8.63 3.95
N ILE A 95 -0.58 9.18 4.39
CA ILE A 95 -1.15 10.42 3.82
C ILE A 95 -0.13 11.57 3.82
N LYS A 96 0.59 11.76 4.93
CA LYS A 96 1.57 12.85 5.04
C LYS A 96 2.71 12.73 4.02
N PRO A 97 3.44 11.59 3.92
CA PRO A 97 4.40 11.36 2.84
C PRO A 97 3.84 11.60 1.44
N THR A 98 2.65 11.07 1.11
CA THR A 98 2.02 11.25 -0.20
C THR A 98 1.83 12.74 -0.55
N LEU A 99 1.35 13.54 0.40
CA LEU A 99 1.18 14.98 0.22
C LEU A 99 2.53 15.70 0.06
N MET A 100 3.56 15.28 0.80
CA MET A 100 4.91 15.82 0.68
C MET A 100 5.53 15.54 -0.68
N PHE A 101 5.44 14.30 -1.18
CA PHE A 101 5.95 13.93 -2.50
C PHE A 101 5.24 14.71 -3.61
N ALA A 102 3.92 14.87 -3.51
CA ALA A 102 3.15 15.69 -4.45
C ALA A 102 3.57 17.16 -4.42
N ARG A 103 3.88 17.72 -3.24
CA ARG A 103 4.37 19.09 -3.11
C ARG A 103 5.75 19.25 -3.74
N TRP A 104 6.71 18.36 -3.43
CA TRP A 104 8.06 18.40 -4.01
C TRP A 104 8.04 18.31 -5.53
N GLN A 105 7.16 17.49 -6.10
CA GLN A 105 7.03 17.42 -7.55
C GLN A 105 6.53 18.74 -8.17
N ARG A 106 5.60 19.44 -7.50
CA ARG A 106 5.12 20.75 -7.96
C ARG A 106 6.20 21.83 -7.84
N GLU A 107 6.95 21.82 -6.74
CA GLU A 107 8.08 22.74 -6.53
C GLU A 107 9.13 22.53 -7.63
N LEU A 108 9.53 21.28 -7.89
CA LEU A 108 10.47 20.94 -8.96
C LEU A 108 9.97 21.35 -10.35
N ALA A 109 8.69 21.18 -10.63
CA ALA A 109 8.09 21.60 -11.90
C ALA A 109 8.04 23.13 -12.05
N ALA A 110 8.00 23.87 -10.94
CA ALA A 110 7.98 25.33 -10.93
C ALA A 110 9.39 25.95 -10.95
N SER A 111 10.39 25.31 -10.31
CA SER A 111 11.78 25.79 -10.25
C SER A 111 12.58 25.45 -11.51
N GLY A 112 12.26 24.35 -12.21
CA GLY A 112 13.03 23.88 -13.37
C GLY A 112 14.36 23.18 -13.02
N ASP A 113 14.81 23.33 -11.77
CA ASP A 113 15.98 22.70 -11.13
C ASP A 113 15.56 21.93 -9.87
#